data_AF-A0A7X7MDX2-F1
#
_entry.id   AF-A0A7X7MDX2-F1
#
_cell.length_a   1.000
_cell.length_b   1.000
_cell.length_c   1.000
_cell.angle_alpha   90.00
_cell.angle_beta   90.00
_cell.angle_gamma   90.00
#
_symmetry.space_group_name_H-M   'P 1'
#
loop_
_entity.id
_entity.type
_entity.pdbx_description
1 polymer ?
#
loop_
_entity_poly.entity_id
_entity_poly.type
_entity_poly.pdbx_seq_one_letter_code
_entity_poly.pdbx_strand_id
1 'polypeptide(L)' 'FTRETGRRVCHYAARVVTAGEFTVPPIVASDMYVPERISRHGGGRVVVATP' A
#
# COMPACT_ATOMS: atom_id res chain seq x y z
N PHE A 1 -1.57 -0.40 -16.48
CA PHE A 1 -0.16 -0.61 -16.11
C PHE A 1 0.71 0.04 -17.17
N THR A 2 1.13 1.28 -16.96
CA THR A 2 2.01 1.99 -17.91
C THR A 2 3.43 1.51 -17.64
N ARG A 3 4.05 0.85 -18.64
CA ARG A 3 5.45 0.42 -18.57
C ARG A 3 6.31 1.58 -19.08
N GLU A 4 6.72 2.46 -18.19
CA GLU A 4 7.94 3.24 -18.40
C GLU A 4 9.02 2.64 -17.49
N THR A 5 10.10 2.14 -18.11
CA THR A 5 11.38 1.77 -17.50
C THR A 5 11.36 0.79 -16.31
N GLY A 6 10.98 -0.49 -16.51
CA GLY A 6 11.22 -1.58 -15.53
C GLY A 6 10.50 -1.46 -14.17
N ARG A 7 9.91 -0.30 -13.89
CA ARG A 7 9.18 0.04 -12.68
C ARG A 7 7.69 -0.21 -12.95
N ARG A 8 7.07 -1.00 -12.08
CA ARG A 8 5.60 -1.16 -12.10
C ARG A 8 4.99 -0.11 -11.19
N VAL A 9 4.04 0.65 -11.71
CA VAL A 9 3.24 1.61 -10.93
C VAL A 9 1.81 1.09 -10.87
N CYS A 10 1.26 1.01 -9.66
CA CYS A 10 -0.11 0.57 -9.38
C CYS A 10 -0.88 1.73 -8.75
N HIS A 11 -2.02 2.09 -9.33
CA HIS A 11 -2.94 3.08 -8.78
C HIS A 11 -4.23 2.39 -8.36
N TYR A 12 -4.79 2.79 -7.23
CA TYR A 12 -6.10 2.33 -6.76
C TYR A 12 -6.86 3.50 -6.11
N ALA A 13 -8.19 3.45 -6.20
CA ALA A 13 -9.05 4.37 -5.48
C ALA A 13 -9.42 3.75 -4.13
N ALA A 14 -9.43 4.56 -3.07
CA ALA A 14 -9.85 4.17 -1.73
C ALA A 14 -10.93 5.14 -1.23
N ARG A 15 -11.88 4.62 -0.43
CA ARG A 15 -12.91 5.43 0.23
C ARG A 15 -12.71 5.35 1.75
N VAL A 16 -12.73 6.51 2.38
CA VAL A 16 -12.73 6.66 3.83
C VAL A 16 -14.16 6.41 4.34
N VAL A 17 -14.32 5.61 5.39
CA VAL A 17 -15.65 5.14 5.87
C VAL A 17 -15.87 5.44 7.35
N THR A 18 -15.00 4.94 8.22
CA THR A 18 -15.18 5.03 9.68
C THR A 18 -14.27 6.11 10.26
N ALA A 19 -14.84 6.98 11.10
CA ALA A 19 -14.07 7.97 11.85
C ALA A 19 -13.16 7.30 12.89
N GLY A 20 -11.95 7.83 13.06
CA GLY A 20 -11.02 7.34 14.07
C GLY A 20 -9.57 7.38 13.65
N GLU A 21 -8.72 6.84 14.52
CA GLU A 21 -7.30 6.69 14.25
C GLU A 21 -6.96 5.24 13.90
N PHE A 22 -6.22 5.04 12.82
CA PHE A 22 -5.90 3.72 12.30
C PHE A 22 -4.42 3.58 11.99
N THR A 23 -3.87 2.40 12.28
CA THR A 23 -2.55 2.00 11.79
C THR A 23 -2.67 1.63 10.31
N VAL A 24 -1.83 2.25 9.48
CA VAL A 24 -1.69 1.92 8.07
C VAL A 24 -0.64 0.81 7.93
N PRO A 25 -0.99 -0.37 7.40
CA PRO A 25 -0.02 -1.44 7.21
C PRO A 25 1.01 -1.04 6.14
N PRO A 26 2.25 -1.58 6.22
CA PRO A 26 3.23 -1.39 5.17
C PRO A 26 2.75 -2.02 3.86
N ILE A 27 3.20 -1.44 2.74
CA ILE A 27 2.99 -2.04 1.42
C ILE A 27 4.01 -3.17 1.25
N VAL A 28 3.53 -4.33 0.83
CA VAL A 28 4.36 -5.53 0.67
C VAL A 28 4.29 -6.03 -0.77
N ALA A 29 5.44 -6.34 -1.35
CA ALA A 29 5.57 -7.07 -2.61
C ALA A 29 6.44 -8.30 -2.37
N SER A 30 6.02 -9.45 -2.88
CA SER A 30 6.77 -10.71 -2.78
C SER A 30 6.76 -11.45 -4.11
N ASP A 31 7.83 -12.19 -4.37
CA ASP A 31 7.88 -13.16 -5.45
C ASP A 31 7.06 -14.41 -5.04
N MET A 32 6.18 -14.88 -5.91
CA MET A 32 5.28 -15.99 -5.59
C MET A 32 6.01 -17.34 -5.51
N TYR A 33 7.17 -17.48 -6.16
CA TYR A 33 7.89 -18.75 -6.24
C TYR A 33 9.23 -18.75 -5.48
N VAL A 34 9.66 -17.57 -5.02
CA VAL A 34 10.87 -17.39 -4.22
C VAL A 34 10.50 -16.53 -3.01
N PRO A 35 9.87 -17.12 -1.97
CA PRO A 35 9.24 -16.36 -0.88
C PRO A 35 10.23 -15.52 -0.06
N GLU A 36 11.52 -15.83 -0.09
CA GLU A 36 12.59 -15.05 0.54
C GLU A 36 12.82 -13.70 -0.15
N ARG A 37 12.40 -13.56 -1.41
CA ARG A 37 12.47 -12.31 -2.17
C ARG A 37 11.24 -11.45 -1.86
N ILE A 38 11.35 -10.66 -0.80
CA ILE A 38 10.31 -9.77 -0.30
C ILE A 38 10.81 -8.31 -0.21
N SER A 39 9.91 -7.36 -0.48
CA SER A 39 10.11 -5.94 -0.19
C SER A 39 8.95 -5.44 0.68
N ARG A 40 9.28 -4.66 1.70
CA ARG A 40 8.32 -4.02 2.61
C ARG A 40 8.66 -2.55 2.71
N HIS A 41 7.68 -1.67 2.51
CA HIS A 41 7.91 -0.23 2.50
C HIS A 41 6.74 0.56 3.09
N GLY A 42 7.05 1.69 3.72
CA GLY A 42 6.07 2.61 4.27
C GLY A 42 5.36 2.03 5.50
N GLY A 43 4.03 2.19 5.53
CA GLY A 43 3.22 2.07 6.74
C GLY A 43 3.07 3.41 7.44
N GLY A 44 2.31 3.45 8.54
CA GLY A 44 2.14 4.67 9.32
C GLY A 44 0.87 4.70 10.15
N ARG A 45 0.39 5.91 10.41
CA ARG A 45 -0.88 6.18 11.09
C ARG A 45 -1.67 7.16 10.25
N VAL A 46 -2.99 6.99 10.23
CA VAL A 46 -3.91 7.92 9.58
C VAL A 46 -5.03 8.27 10.55
N VAL A 47 -5.36 9.56 10.59
CA VAL A 47 -6.54 10.06 11.31
C VAL A 47 -7.62 10.30 10.26
N VAL A 48 -8.74 9.62 10.43
CA VAL A 48 -9.95 9.83 9.65
C VAL A 48 -10.89 10.71 10.47
N ALA A 49 -11.04 11.96 10.03
CA ALA A 49 -12.10 12.82 10.52
C ALA A 49 -13.40 12.55 9.74
N THR A 50 -14.53 12.51 10.42
CA THR A 50 -15.80 12.81 9.76
C THR A 50 -15.82 14.29 9.37
N PRO A 51 -16.52 14.64 8.27
CA PRO A 51 -16.84 16.03 7.99
C PRO A 51 -17.50 16.73 9.18
#